data_AF-A0A0F8ZIR5-F1
#
_entry.id   AF-A0A0F8ZIR5-F1
#
_cell.length_a   1.000
_cell.length_b   1.000
_cell.length_c   1.000
_cell.angle_alpha   90.00
_cell.angle_beta   90.00
_cell.angle_gamma   90.00
#
_symmetry.space_group_name_H-M   'P 1'
#
loop_
_entity.id
_entity.type
_entity.pdbx_description
1 polymer ?
#
loop_
_entity_poly.entity_id
_entity_poly.type
_entity_poly.pdbx_seq_one_letter_code
_entity_poly.pdbx_strand_id
1 'polypeptide(L)'
;MRQNGFFAEVIKTTKINVDKGSHELPPHNGGYSEYQVAEYFCPDEWTKDGIFIPVKEGDPLWFDFRGNDECAILCAVQRINPVTGEPADLEGGLSKNPAQNYLSMPRQQWLDGYAKDGKGYQ
;
A
#
# COMPACT_ATOMS: atom_id res chain seq x y z
N MET A 1 -10.22 4.14 0.05
CA MET A 1 -10.60 3.20 -1.03
C MET A 1 -11.51 2.14 -0.43
N ARG A 2 -12.70 1.92 -1.00
CA ARG A 2 -13.68 0.98 -0.42
C ARG A 2 -14.39 0.22 -1.52
N GLN A 3 -14.31 -1.12 -1.50
CA GLN A 3 -15.00 -1.96 -2.47
C GLN A 3 -15.29 -3.33 -1.87
N ASN A 4 -16.54 -3.81 -1.99
CA ASN A 4 -16.94 -5.15 -1.56
C ASN A 4 -16.47 -5.55 -0.14
N GLY A 5 -16.57 -4.65 0.84
CA GLY A 5 -16.15 -4.92 2.22
C GLY A 5 -14.64 -4.81 2.48
N PHE A 6 -13.82 -4.63 1.45
CA PHE A 6 -12.41 -4.26 1.57
C PHE A 6 -12.26 -2.76 1.72
N PHE A 7 -11.38 -2.35 2.65
CA PHE A 7 -11.02 -0.98 2.92
C PHE A 7 -9.50 -0.84 2.85
N ALA A 8 -9.03 0.18 2.13
CA ALA A 8 -7.65 0.62 2.18
C ALA A 8 -7.62 2.14 2.41
N GLU A 9 -6.80 2.58 3.35
CA GLU A 9 -6.61 3.99 3.70
C GLU A 9 -5.12 4.32 3.74
N VAL A 10 -4.74 5.49 3.21
CA VAL A 10 -3.37 6.00 3.37
C VAL A 10 -3.32 6.84 4.63
N ILE A 11 -2.46 6.47 5.56
CA ILE A 11 -2.35 7.05 6.89
C ILE A 11 -1.14 7.99 6.95
N LYS A 12 -1.35 9.21 7.44
CA LYS A 12 -0.27 10.14 7.80
C LYS A 12 0.42 9.64 9.05
N THR A 13 1.73 9.77 9.11
CA THR A 13 2.48 9.42 10.32
C THR A 13 3.58 10.43 10.64
N THR A 14 4.35 10.15 11.68
CA THR A 14 5.58 10.88 12.01
C THR A 14 6.73 9.89 11.96
N LYS A 15 7.86 10.29 11.36
CA LYS A 15 9.06 9.45 11.35
C LYS A 15 9.48 9.21 12.80
N ILE A 16 9.44 7.95 13.20
CA ILE A 16 9.95 7.49 14.48
C ILE A 16 11.38 6.99 14.30
N ASN A 17 12.29 7.45 15.16
CA ASN A 17 13.59 6.80 15.29
C ASN A 17 13.38 5.56 16.13
N VAL A 18 13.21 4.42 15.48
CA VAL A 18 13.11 3.12 16.16
C VAL A 18 14.50 2.67 16.55
N ASP A 19 14.71 2.43 17.85
CA ASP A 19 15.85 1.67 18.33
C ASP A 19 15.78 0.25 17.75
N LYS A 20 16.95 -0.34 17.47
CA LYS A 20 17.07 -1.68 16.88
C LYS A 20 16.26 -2.69 17.70
N GLY A 21 15.10 -3.10 17.20
CA GLY A 21 14.30 -4.20 17.75
C GLY A 21 12.83 -3.91 18.06
N SER A 22 12.35 -2.66 17.95
CA SER A 22 10.90 -2.38 18.03
C SER A 22 10.26 -2.39 16.65
N HIS A 23 9.18 -3.17 16.51
CA HIS A 23 8.35 -3.31 15.31
C HIS A 23 6.94 -2.78 15.58
N GLU A 24 6.84 -1.57 16.11
CA GLU A 24 5.56 -0.89 16.27
C GLU A 24 5.14 -0.25 14.95
N LEU A 25 3.84 -0.35 14.64
CA LEU A 25 3.26 0.40 13.54
C LEU A 25 3.54 1.89 13.70
N PRO A 26 3.86 2.61 12.61
CA PRO A 26 3.99 4.06 12.68
C PRO A 26 2.72 4.70 13.25
N PRO A 27 2.84 5.79 14.05
CA PRO A 27 1.68 6.47 14.61
C PRO A 27 0.62 6.82 13.56
N HIS A 28 -0.65 6.69 13.93
CA HIS A 28 -1.76 7.06 13.06
C HIS A 28 -2.16 8.53 13.28
N ASN A 29 -1.74 9.42 12.38
CA ASN A 29 -2.03 10.87 12.43
C ASN A 29 -3.18 11.29 11.50
N GLY A 30 -4.08 10.35 11.17
CA GLY A 30 -5.25 10.58 10.33
C GLY A 30 -5.02 10.23 8.86
N GLY A 31 -6.11 9.97 8.15
CA GLY A 31 -6.07 9.65 6.72
C GLY A 31 -5.73 10.84 5.83
N TYR A 32 -5.31 10.54 4.61
CA TYR A 32 -5.33 11.49 3.50
C TYR A 32 -6.73 11.60 2.89
N SER A 33 -6.99 12.75 2.26
CA SER A 33 -8.20 12.93 1.45
C SER A 33 -8.06 12.16 0.13
N GLU A 34 -9.13 11.49 -0.26
CA GLU A 34 -9.24 10.74 -1.52
C GLU A 34 -10.08 11.53 -2.52
N TYR A 35 -9.67 11.54 -3.78
CA TYR A 35 -10.34 12.26 -4.86
C TYR A 35 -10.59 11.32 -6.03
N GLN A 36 -11.80 11.36 -6.59
CA GLN A 36 -12.17 10.53 -7.75
C GLN A 36 -11.53 11.10 -9.02
N VAL A 37 -10.89 10.27 -9.83
CA VAL A 37 -10.29 10.72 -11.09
C VAL A 37 -11.34 11.29 -12.04
N ALA A 38 -12.56 10.74 -12.04
CA ALA A 38 -13.68 11.23 -12.85
C ALA A 38 -14.08 12.69 -12.56
N GLU A 39 -13.74 13.24 -11.39
CA GLU A 39 -14.15 14.59 -10.96
C GLU A 39 -13.13 15.68 -11.32
N TYR A 40 -11.97 15.31 -11.86
CA TYR A 40 -10.84 16.22 -12.09
C TYR A 40 -10.24 16.08 -13.50
N PHE A 41 -9.50 17.11 -13.91
CA PHE A 41 -8.64 17.05 -15.09
C PHE A 41 -7.34 16.34 -14.72
N CYS A 42 -7.23 15.07 -15.08
CA CYS A 42 -6.10 14.18 -14.78
C CYS A 42 -5.44 13.67 -16.07
N PRO A 43 -4.23 13.08 -16.01
CA PRO A 43 -3.60 12.43 -17.15
C PRO A 43 -4.52 11.40 -17.83
N ASP A 44 -4.45 11.29 -19.15
CA ASP A 44 -5.35 10.45 -19.95
C ASP A 44 -5.17 8.95 -19.67
N GLU A 45 -4.00 8.54 -19.19
CA GLU A 45 -3.69 7.16 -18.85
C GLU A 45 -4.37 6.69 -17.55
N TRP A 46 -4.93 7.61 -16.75
CA TRP A 46 -5.58 7.25 -15.49
C TRP A 46 -7.02 6.77 -15.73
N THR A 47 -7.37 5.62 -15.14
CA THR A 47 -8.74 5.11 -15.18
C THR A 47 -9.70 6.06 -14.46
N LYS A 48 -10.87 6.30 -15.07
CA LYS A 48 -11.91 7.20 -14.52
C LYS A 48 -12.52 6.67 -13.22
N ASP A 49 -12.54 5.36 -13.03
CA ASP A 49 -12.97 4.70 -11.79
C ASP A 49 -11.89 4.73 -10.69
N GLY A 50 -10.72 5.30 -11.01
CA GLY A 50 -9.61 5.41 -10.09
C GLY A 50 -9.82 6.53 -9.07
N ILE A 51 -9.01 6.48 -8.02
CA ILE A 51 -8.83 7.60 -7.11
C ILE A 51 -7.39 8.08 -7.12
N PHE A 52 -7.16 9.31 -6.69
CA PHE A 52 -5.83 9.81 -6.39
C PHE A 52 -5.81 10.50 -5.03
N ILE A 53 -4.61 10.52 -4.45
CA ILE A 53 -4.35 11.04 -3.12
C ILE A 53 -3.21 12.06 -3.22
N PRO A 54 -3.49 13.37 -3.06
CA PRO A 54 -2.46 14.39 -3.01
C PRO A 54 -1.58 14.19 -1.76
N VAL A 55 -0.30 13.93 -1.99
CA VAL A 55 0.73 13.80 -0.94
C VAL A 55 1.84 14.80 -1.22
N LYS A 56 2.47 15.34 -0.17
CA LYS A 56 3.69 16.16 -0.38
C LYS A 56 4.90 15.25 -0.43
N GLU A 57 5.87 15.62 -1.26
CA GLU A 57 7.14 14.91 -1.31
C GLU A 57 7.80 14.89 0.08
N GLY A 58 8.23 13.71 0.50
CA GLY A 58 8.89 13.50 1.79
C GLY A 58 7.96 13.28 2.99
N ASP A 59 6.64 13.46 2.84
CA ASP A 59 5.67 13.15 3.89
C ASP A 59 5.69 11.64 4.18
N PRO A 60 5.91 11.22 5.44
CA PRO A 60 5.85 9.82 5.80
C PRO A 60 4.39 9.34 5.86
N LEU A 61 4.13 8.17 5.29
CA LEU A 61 2.82 7.55 5.24
C LEU A 61 2.93 6.03 5.22
N TRP A 62 1.83 5.36 5.50
CA TRP A 62 1.69 3.91 5.39
C TRP A 62 0.25 3.55 4.96
N PHE A 63 0.02 2.35 4.46
CA PHE A 63 -1.32 1.85 4.15
C PHE A 63 -1.89 1.07 5.31
N ASP A 64 -3.15 1.36 5.66
CA ASP A 64 -3.97 0.56 6.55
C ASP A 64 -5.02 -0.21 5.73
N PHE A 65 -5.04 -1.54 5.87
CA PHE A 65 -5.96 -2.44 5.20
C PHE A 65 -6.92 -3.06 6.22
N ARG A 66 -8.23 -2.96 5.95
CA ARG A 66 -9.29 -3.50 6.80
C ARG A 66 -10.29 -4.30 5.97
N GLY A 67 -10.91 -5.27 6.62
CA GLY A 67 -11.89 -6.18 6.02
C GLY A 67 -11.97 -7.47 6.81
N ASN A 68 -13.09 -8.17 6.69
CA ASN A 68 -13.35 -9.46 7.32
C ASN A 68 -13.11 -10.66 6.38
N ASP A 69 -12.76 -10.39 5.11
CA ASP A 69 -12.61 -11.41 4.08
C ASP A 69 -11.14 -11.76 3.80
N GLU A 70 -10.88 -13.01 3.42
CA GLU A 70 -9.58 -13.43 2.89
C GLU A 70 -9.33 -12.72 1.55
N CYS A 71 -8.42 -11.75 1.55
CA CYS A 71 -8.09 -10.93 0.39
C CYS A 71 -6.60 -10.99 0.07
N ALA A 72 -6.27 -10.98 -1.21
CA ALA A 72 -4.92 -10.86 -1.73
C ALA A 72 -4.74 -9.46 -2.34
N ILE A 73 -3.74 -8.73 -1.86
CA ILE A 73 -3.48 -7.35 -2.30
C ILE A 73 -2.20 -7.34 -3.12
N LEU A 74 -2.32 -7.03 -4.41
CA LEU A 74 -1.21 -6.73 -5.29
C LEU A 74 -1.04 -5.22 -5.37
N CYS A 75 0.13 -4.72 -5.02
CA CYS A 75 0.42 -3.30 -5.04
C CYS A 75 1.86 -3.02 -5.45
N ALA A 76 2.12 -1.76 -5.79
CA ALA A 76 3.44 -1.25 -6.09
C ALA A 76 3.73 -0.01 -5.24
N VAL A 77 4.90 0.02 -4.62
CA VAL A 77 5.44 1.19 -3.94
C VAL A 77 6.67 1.64 -4.73
N GLN A 78 6.63 2.83 -5.33
CA GLN A 78 7.71 3.32 -6.21
C GLN A 78 8.08 2.34 -7.33
N ARG A 79 7.08 1.69 -7.94
CA ARG A 79 7.24 0.64 -8.99
C ARG A 79 7.87 -0.67 -8.52
N ILE A 80 8.07 -0.84 -7.22
CA ILE A 80 8.58 -2.08 -6.61
C ILE A 80 7.43 -2.83 -5.95
N ASN A 81 7.43 -4.15 -6.10
CA ASN A 81 6.53 -5.02 -5.37
C ASN A 81 7.05 -5.16 -3.92
N PRO A 82 6.27 -4.78 -2.90
CA PRO A 82 6.77 -4.76 -1.53
C PRO A 82 7.02 -6.14 -0.94
N VAL A 83 6.42 -7.18 -1.52
CA VAL A 83 6.55 -8.58 -1.08
C VAL A 83 7.85 -9.19 -1.58
N THR A 84 8.16 -8.98 -2.86
CA THR A 84 9.33 -9.61 -3.50
C THR A 84 10.56 -8.71 -3.51
N GLY A 85 10.41 -7.39 -3.43
CA GLY A 85 11.49 -6.43 -3.62
C GLY A 85 11.89 -6.22 -5.10
N GLU A 86 11.18 -6.86 -6.03
CA GLU A 86 11.43 -6.80 -7.48
C GLU A 86 10.52 -5.77 -8.17
N PRO A 87 10.78 -5.39 -9.44
CA PRO A 87 9.86 -4.57 -10.22
C PRO A 87 8.43 -5.12 -10.20
N ALA A 88 7.45 -4.27 -9.91
CA ALA A 88 6.06 -4.68 -9.80
C ALA A 88 5.45 -4.96 -11.17
N ASP A 89 4.93 -6.18 -11.35
CA ASP A 89 4.07 -6.56 -12.47
C ASP A 89 2.61 -6.56 -12.00
N LEU A 90 1.92 -5.43 -12.22
CA LEU A 90 0.50 -5.28 -11.88
C LEU A 90 -0.41 -5.88 -12.95
N GLU A 91 0.05 -5.96 -14.20
CA GLU A 91 -0.73 -6.47 -15.34
C GLU A 91 -0.80 -8.00 -15.34
N GLY A 92 0.28 -8.68 -14.94
CA GLY A 92 0.34 -10.13 -14.79
C GLY A 92 -0.50 -10.68 -13.63
N GLY A 93 -0.97 -9.81 -12.73
CA GLY A 93 -1.86 -10.18 -11.63
C GLY A 93 -1.19 -10.97 -10.50
N LEU A 94 -2.01 -11.70 -9.73
CA LEU A 94 -1.56 -12.47 -8.57
C LEU A 94 -0.77 -13.72 -9.00
N SER A 95 0.44 -13.88 -8.47
CA SER A 95 1.29 -15.05 -8.70
C SER A 95 1.88 -15.58 -7.39
N LYS A 96 2.16 -16.90 -7.39
CA LYS A 96 2.96 -17.61 -6.38
C LYS A 96 4.24 -18.23 -6.94
N ASN A 97 4.48 -18.09 -8.25
CA ASN A 97 5.58 -18.74 -8.95
C ASN A 97 6.39 -17.69 -9.71
N PRO A 98 7.72 -17.58 -9.50
CA PRO A 98 8.55 -18.38 -8.58
C PRO A 98 8.39 -18.01 -7.09
N ALA A 99 7.76 -16.88 -6.79
CA ALA A 99 7.48 -16.42 -5.43
C ALA A 99 6.10 -15.74 -5.36
N GLN A 100 5.55 -15.63 -4.15
CA GLN A 100 4.32 -14.88 -3.90
C GLN A 100 4.57 -13.38 -4.14
N ASN A 101 3.70 -12.71 -4.89
CA ASN A 101 3.81 -11.28 -5.21
C ASN A 101 2.75 -10.39 -4.53
N TYR A 102 2.04 -10.89 -3.51
CA TYR A 102 0.90 -10.19 -2.92
C TYR A 102 0.88 -10.29 -1.39
N LEU A 103 0.28 -9.29 -0.74
CA LEU A 103 0.01 -9.30 0.70
C LEU A 103 -1.26 -10.11 0.97
N SER A 104 -1.27 -10.88 2.07
CA SER A 104 -2.43 -11.71 2.44
C SER A 104 -3.14 -11.14 3.66
N MET A 105 -4.40 -10.73 3.50
CA MET A 105 -5.29 -10.43 4.62
C MET A 105 -5.86 -11.74 5.21
N PRO A 106 -6.09 -11.80 6.54
CA PRO A 106 -5.86 -10.76 7.55
C PRO A 106 -4.44 -10.77 8.15
N ARG A 107 -3.48 -11.52 7.57
CA ARG A 107 -2.14 -11.68 8.16
C ARG A 107 -1.26 -10.43 8.05
N GLN A 108 -1.41 -9.66 6.98
CA GLN A 108 -0.69 -8.42 6.73
C GLN A 108 -1.71 -7.31 6.44
N GLN A 109 -2.09 -6.57 7.47
CA GLN A 109 -3.11 -5.52 7.42
C GLN A 109 -2.54 -4.13 7.20
N TRP A 110 -1.22 -4.01 7.00
CA TRP A 110 -0.55 -2.74 6.79
C TRP A 110 0.59 -2.84 5.80
N LEU A 111 1.06 -1.69 5.32
CA LEU A 111 2.29 -1.55 4.53
C LEU A 111 2.95 -0.21 4.80
N ASP A 112 4.11 -0.21 5.44
CA ASP A 112 4.94 0.94 5.79
C ASP A 112 6.31 0.99 5.07
N GLY A 113 6.59 0.07 4.15
CA GLY A 113 7.83 0.01 3.37
C GLY A 113 7.84 -1.04 2.24
N TYR A 114 9.04 -1.54 1.90
CA TYR A 114 9.23 -2.73 1.07
C TYR A 114 10.47 -3.49 1.54
N ALA A 115 10.47 -4.82 1.38
CA ALA A 115 11.59 -5.64 1.81
C ALA A 115 12.89 -5.27 1.06
N LYS A 116 13.97 -5.06 1.81
CA LYS A 116 15.33 -5.10 1.30
C LYS A 116 15.90 -6.48 1.67
N ASP A 117 16.29 -7.28 0.68
CA ASP A 117 16.88 -8.61 0.85
C ASP A 117 15.94 -9.71 1.41
N GLY A 118 14.63 -9.59 1.19
CA GLY A 118 13.65 -10.66 1.48
C GLY A 118 13.38 -10.92 2.97
N LYS A 119 13.84 -10.05 3.87
CA LYS A 119 13.55 -10.12 5.31
C LYS A 119 12.68 -8.95 5.75
N GLY A 120 11.40 -9.26 5.99
CA GLY A 120 10.46 -8.44 6.75
C GLY A 120 9.69 -7.43 5.90
N TYR A 121 8.38 -7.58 5.91
CA TYR A 121 7.42 -6.56 5.49
C TYR A 121 7.50 -5.42 6.51
N GLN A 122 8.26 -4.40 6.16
CA GLN A 122 7.89 -3.02 6.43
C GLN A 122 6.93 -2.69 5.29
#